data_AF-A0A6C0C4C7-F1
#
_entry.id   AF-A0A6C0C4C7-F1
#
_cell.length_a   1.000
_cell.length_b   1.000
_cell.length_c   1.000
_cell.angle_alpha   90.00
_cell.angle_beta   90.00
_cell.angle_gamma   90.00
#
_symmetry.space_group_name_H-M   'P 1'
#
loop_
_entity.id
_entity.type
_entity.pdbx_description
1 polymer ?
#
loop_
_entity_poly.entity_id
_entity_poly.type
_entity_poly.pdbx_seq_one_letter_code
_entity_poly.pdbx_strand_id
1 'polypeptide(L)'
;MASLASAPGPINQLVVCYPGRFQPCGAHHATTFRLLKAKFSAVGAHTYMVSSNKVELPKSPLTFEEKKLIINAHGIQEIVQVRNPYMANEVLKDYDPATTAVIYAVGEKDMIGKDARFKPGLTKKGKPTYYQYYEGNQGNLASYKQHGYLVVAPHVEINIPGIGEMSGTALRQLLSTADEETFASVMGFYDPNIYAMCREKFSAAGARKIKRKRKKSKKKSKKISKRYKISEKSSGKRFKRNNKTKKLNNQ
;
A
#
# COMPACT_ATOMS: atom_id res chain seq x y z
N MET A 1 -17.60 11.05 33.03
CA MET A 1 -16.70 12.12 32.54
C MET A 1 -16.55 11.94 31.03
N ALA A 2 -17.39 12.62 30.25
CA ALA A 2 -17.28 12.61 28.80
C ALA A 2 -16.03 13.41 28.40
N SER A 3 -15.12 12.77 27.68
CA SER A 3 -13.95 13.40 27.08
C SER A 3 -14.42 14.42 26.04
N LEU A 4 -14.32 15.71 26.38
CA LEU A 4 -14.46 16.81 25.43
C LEU A 4 -13.35 16.65 24.38
N ALA A 5 -13.73 16.26 23.17
CA ALA A 5 -12.85 16.40 22.01
C ALA A 5 -12.51 17.89 21.88
N SER A 6 -11.24 18.24 22.11
CA SER A 6 -10.76 19.60 21.86
C SER A 6 -11.10 19.98 20.42
N ALA A 7 -11.63 21.18 20.23
CA ALA A 7 -11.81 21.74 18.88
C ALA A 7 -10.51 21.59 18.09
N PRO A 8 -10.55 21.18 16.80
CA PRO A 8 -9.33 21.05 16.01
C PRO A 8 -8.64 22.42 15.97
N GLY A 9 -7.44 22.50 16.54
CA GLY A 9 -6.55 23.65 16.39
C GLY A 9 -6.16 23.84 14.93
N PRO A 10 -5.50 24.96 14.57
CA PRO A 10 -5.03 25.16 13.21
C PRO A 10 -4.12 24.00 12.78
N ILE A 11 -4.31 23.51 11.55
CA ILE A 11 -3.44 22.49 10.98
C ILE A 11 -2.03 23.05 10.90
N ASN A 12 -1.08 22.37 11.55
CA ASN A 12 0.32 22.77 11.60
C ASN A 12 1.27 21.73 11.00
N GLN A 13 0.74 20.55 10.63
CA GLN A 13 1.52 19.49 9.98
C GLN A 13 0.80 18.97 8.74
N LEU A 14 1.57 18.84 7.66
CA LEU A 14 1.14 18.18 6.43
C LEU A 14 1.90 16.88 6.23
N VAL A 15 1.16 15.83 5.86
CA VAL A 15 1.71 14.53 5.47
C VAL A 15 1.22 14.17 4.08
N VAL A 16 2.15 13.93 3.15
CA VAL A 16 1.86 13.52 1.79
C VAL A 16 2.13 12.02 1.65
N CYS A 17 1.12 11.28 1.21
CA CYS A 17 1.23 9.87 0.88
C CYS A 17 1.14 9.71 -0.64
N TYR A 18 2.15 9.09 -1.26
CA TYR A 18 2.15 8.65 -2.65
C TYR A 18 1.81 7.15 -2.72
N PRO A 19 0.51 6.79 -2.82
CA PRO A 19 0.09 5.40 -2.89
C PRO A 19 0.44 4.74 -4.21
N GLY A 20 0.99 3.54 -4.15
CA GLY A 20 1.23 2.75 -5.35
C GLY A 20 1.42 1.26 -5.09
N ARG A 21 1.18 0.46 -6.13
CA ARG A 21 1.48 -0.98 -6.09
C ARG A 21 2.98 -1.22 -6.17
N PHE A 22 3.68 -0.41 -6.98
CA PHE A 22 5.12 -0.46 -7.25
C PHE A 22 5.61 -1.87 -7.61
N GLN A 23 5.15 -2.42 -8.74
CA GLN A 23 5.36 -3.83 -9.14
C GLN A 23 6.07 -3.97 -10.50
N PRO A 24 7.35 -3.56 -10.65
CA PRO A 24 8.21 -2.92 -9.64
C PRO A 24 8.04 -1.39 -9.56
N CYS A 25 8.73 -0.75 -8.61
CA CYS A 25 9.05 0.68 -8.73
C CYS A 25 10.03 0.83 -9.91
N GLY A 26 9.87 1.85 -10.74
CA GLY A 26 10.78 2.12 -11.85
C GLY A 26 11.16 3.60 -11.83
N ALA A 27 12.04 4.02 -12.73
CA ALA A 27 12.55 5.39 -12.77
C ALA A 27 11.43 6.45 -12.79
N HIS A 28 10.35 6.23 -13.57
CA HIS A 28 9.19 7.12 -13.61
C HIS A 28 8.53 7.32 -12.24
N HIS A 29 8.27 6.23 -11.49
CA HIS A 29 7.73 6.31 -10.13
C HIS A 29 8.68 7.03 -9.17
N ALA A 30 9.98 6.75 -9.25
CA ALA A 30 10.98 7.39 -8.40
C ALA A 30 11.06 8.90 -8.67
N THR A 31 11.02 9.31 -9.94
CA THR A 31 10.98 10.72 -10.35
C THR A 31 9.69 11.39 -9.88
N THR A 32 8.51 10.78 -10.08
CA THR A 32 7.24 11.32 -9.55
C THR A 32 7.33 11.54 -8.04
N PHE A 33 7.88 10.58 -7.28
CA PHE A 33 8.06 10.74 -5.83
C PHE A 33 8.97 11.92 -5.48
N ARG A 34 10.12 12.07 -6.17
CA ARG A 34 11.05 13.19 -5.93
C ARG A 34 10.40 14.54 -6.22
N LEU A 35 9.63 14.66 -7.31
CA LEU A 35 8.89 15.87 -7.65
C LEU A 35 7.85 16.22 -6.57
N LEU A 36 7.10 15.22 -6.10
CA LEU A 36 6.15 15.41 -4.99
C LEU A 36 6.87 15.85 -3.71
N LYS A 37 7.95 15.15 -3.34
CA LYS A 37 8.72 15.46 -2.14
C LYS A 37 9.26 16.89 -2.20
N ALA A 38 9.86 17.30 -3.32
CA ALA A 38 10.37 18.66 -3.50
C ALA A 38 9.27 19.73 -3.42
N LYS A 39 8.13 19.51 -4.08
CA LYS A 39 6.99 20.42 -4.04
C LYS A 39 6.48 20.65 -2.62
N PHE A 40 6.33 19.58 -1.86
CA PHE A 40 5.67 19.64 -0.56
C PHE A 40 6.64 19.88 0.61
N SER A 41 7.94 19.59 0.46
CA SER A 41 8.95 20.03 1.44
C SER A 41 9.08 21.55 1.51
N ALA A 42 8.80 22.26 0.41
CA ALA A 42 8.78 23.72 0.38
C ALA A 42 7.70 24.34 1.30
N VAL A 43 6.70 23.55 1.71
CA VAL A 43 5.66 23.92 2.69
C VAL A 43 5.75 23.11 3.98
N GLY A 44 6.91 22.51 4.27
CA GLY A 44 7.18 21.78 5.51
C GLY A 44 6.52 20.40 5.63
N ALA A 45 6.01 19.82 4.54
CA ALA A 45 5.33 18.53 4.61
C ALA A 45 6.31 17.34 4.59
N HIS A 46 5.97 16.28 5.32
CA HIS A 46 6.64 14.99 5.21
C HIS A 46 6.00 14.14 4.10
N THR A 47 6.81 13.60 3.19
CA THR A 47 6.32 12.85 2.02
C THR A 47 6.78 11.40 2.05
N TYR A 48 5.84 10.47 1.88
CA TYR A 48 6.07 9.03 1.94
C TYR A 48 5.53 8.32 0.70
N MET A 49 6.27 7.32 0.20
CA MET A 49 5.68 6.29 -0.63
C MET A 49 4.93 5.30 0.28
N VAL A 50 3.72 4.89 -0.11
CA VAL A 50 2.95 3.91 0.68
C VAL A 50 2.49 2.75 -0.18
N SER A 51 2.71 1.52 0.30
CA SER A 51 2.35 0.30 -0.43
C SER A 51 1.94 -0.83 0.50
N SER A 52 1.04 -1.69 0.04
CA SER A 52 0.64 -2.89 0.79
C SER A 52 1.51 -4.09 0.46
N ASN A 53 1.56 -5.09 1.34
CA ASN A 53 2.20 -6.38 1.04
C ASN A 53 1.37 -7.31 0.12
N LYS A 54 0.47 -6.75 -0.70
CA LYS A 54 -0.42 -7.54 -1.56
C LYS A 54 0.36 -8.18 -2.71
N VAL A 55 0.47 -9.51 -2.66
CA VAL A 55 1.01 -10.36 -3.75
C VAL A 55 -0.14 -11.04 -4.49
N GLU A 56 -0.22 -10.82 -5.80
CA GLU A 56 -1.27 -11.33 -6.69
C GLU A 56 -0.74 -11.48 -8.13
N LEU A 57 -0.41 -12.71 -8.53
CA LEU A 57 0.13 -12.99 -9.86
C LEU A 57 -0.93 -12.92 -10.97
N PRO A 58 -0.54 -12.53 -12.20
CA PRO A 58 0.82 -12.10 -12.60
C PRO A 58 1.12 -10.62 -12.29
N LYS A 59 0.11 -9.83 -11.91
CA LYS A 59 0.18 -8.36 -11.86
C LYS A 59 0.91 -7.78 -10.63
N SER A 60 1.13 -8.58 -9.58
CA SER A 60 1.76 -8.23 -8.29
C SER A 60 2.64 -9.40 -7.81
N PRO A 61 3.80 -9.64 -8.42
CA PRO A 61 4.69 -10.73 -8.01
C PRO A 61 5.55 -10.42 -6.77
N LEU A 62 5.74 -9.14 -6.41
CA LEU A 62 6.64 -8.70 -5.35
C LEU A 62 5.92 -8.50 -4.01
N THR A 63 6.56 -8.97 -2.94
CA THR A 63 6.25 -8.64 -1.54
C THR A 63 6.61 -7.19 -1.20
N PHE A 64 6.25 -6.70 -0.01
CA PHE A 64 6.66 -5.37 0.43
C PHE A 64 8.18 -5.24 0.55
N GLU A 65 8.87 -6.19 1.18
CA GLU A 65 10.33 -6.14 1.32
C GLU A 65 11.04 -6.09 -0.04
N GLU A 66 10.60 -6.90 -1.00
CA GLU A 66 11.15 -6.88 -2.36
C GLU A 66 10.91 -5.54 -3.07
N LYS A 67 9.78 -4.89 -2.80
CA LYS A 67 9.50 -3.54 -3.30
C LYS A 67 10.36 -2.50 -2.61
N LYS A 68 10.56 -2.61 -1.30
CA LYS A 68 11.43 -1.74 -0.51
C LYS A 68 12.86 -1.81 -1.02
N LEU A 69 13.39 -3.00 -1.31
CA LEU A 69 14.73 -3.15 -1.91
C LEU A 69 14.87 -2.35 -3.21
N ILE A 70 13.91 -2.48 -4.14
CA ILE A 70 13.94 -1.75 -5.41
C ILE A 70 13.79 -0.23 -5.20
N ILE A 71 12.89 0.20 -4.32
CA ILE A 71 12.69 1.63 -4.02
C ILE A 71 13.94 2.23 -3.36
N ASN A 72 14.57 1.50 -2.44
CA ASN A 72 15.81 1.89 -1.79
C ASN A 72 16.98 1.99 -2.78
N ALA A 73 17.02 1.12 -3.80
CA ALA A 73 18.03 1.19 -4.86
C ALA A 73 17.86 2.44 -5.76
N HIS A 74 16.67 3.05 -5.80
CA HIS A 74 16.48 4.39 -6.35
C HIS A 74 16.84 5.52 -5.35
N GLY A 75 17.42 5.21 -4.20
CA GLY A 75 17.80 6.19 -3.18
C GLY A 75 16.64 6.75 -2.36
N ILE A 76 15.50 6.06 -2.31
CA ILE A 76 14.30 6.50 -1.56
C ILE A 76 14.11 5.60 -0.35
N GLN A 77 14.10 6.17 0.86
CA GLN A 77 13.97 5.41 2.11
C GLN A 77 12.57 5.54 2.75
N GLU A 78 11.80 6.54 2.32
CA GLU A 78 10.50 6.94 2.89
C GLU A 78 9.35 6.06 2.39
N ILE A 79 9.56 4.74 2.34
CA ILE A 79 8.57 3.75 1.94
C ILE A 79 8.00 3.03 3.16
N VAL A 80 6.69 3.13 3.36
CA VAL A 80 5.98 2.52 4.49
C VAL A 80 5.03 1.43 4.03
N GLN A 81 5.05 0.29 4.74
CA GLN A 81 4.09 -0.78 4.52
C GLN A 81 2.78 -0.41 5.17
N VAL A 82 1.71 -0.34 4.38
CA VAL A 82 0.37 0.01 4.87
C VAL A 82 -0.66 -1.01 4.43
N ARG A 83 -1.68 -1.27 5.26
CA ARG A 83 -2.77 -2.19 4.88
C ARG A 83 -3.61 -1.62 3.74
N ASN A 84 -3.92 -0.33 3.80
CA ASN A 84 -4.65 0.39 2.75
C ASN A 84 -3.86 1.64 2.33
N PRO A 85 -3.23 1.64 1.14
CA PRO A 85 -2.49 2.78 0.61
C PRO A 85 -3.25 4.10 0.58
N TYR A 86 -4.57 4.05 0.44
CA TYR A 86 -5.40 5.26 0.35
C TYR A 86 -5.88 5.78 1.71
N MET A 87 -5.51 5.10 2.81
CA MET A 87 -5.75 5.56 4.19
C MET A 87 -4.45 5.78 4.97
N ALA A 88 -3.38 5.04 4.62
CA ALA A 88 -2.05 5.18 5.20
C ALA A 88 -2.01 5.24 6.74
N ASN A 89 -2.89 4.49 7.43
CA ASN A 89 -3.02 4.53 8.89
C ASN A 89 -1.69 4.28 9.61
N GLU A 90 -0.83 3.41 9.06
CA GLU A 90 0.46 3.08 9.63
C GLU A 90 1.49 4.22 9.51
N VAL A 91 1.27 5.20 8.62
CA VAL A 91 1.99 6.47 8.61
C VAL A 91 1.35 7.44 9.60
N LEU A 92 0.03 7.64 9.50
CA LEU A 92 -0.68 8.69 10.23
C LEU A 92 -0.73 8.47 11.75
N LYS A 93 -0.57 7.24 12.23
CA LYS A 93 -0.52 6.93 13.67
C LYS A 93 0.64 7.61 14.40
N ASP A 94 1.69 8.03 13.68
CA ASP A 94 2.87 8.68 14.25
C ASP A 94 2.70 10.21 14.30
N TYR A 95 1.51 10.73 13.95
CA TYR A 95 1.17 12.15 13.86
C TYR A 95 -0.04 12.51 14.72
N ASP A 96 -0.07 13.76 15.21
CA ASP A 96 -1.20 14.29 16.00
C ASP A 96 -2.49 14.30 15.17
N PRO A 97 -3.54 13.54 15.58
CA PRO A 97 -4.81 13.47 14.87
C PRO A 97 -5.63 14.76 14.84
N ALA A 98 -5.34 15.73 15.70
CA ALA A 98 -6.05 17.01 15.78
C ALA A 98 -5.45 18.07 14.85
N THR A 99 -4.12 18.09 14.69
CA THR A 99 -3.41 19.17 14.00
C THR A 99 -2.71 18.76 12.70
N THR A 100 -2.85 17.49 12.28
CA THR A 100 -2.24 16.99 11.04
C THR A 100 -3.27 16.80 9.94
N ALA A 101 -3.01 17.32 8.75
CA ALA A 101 -3.76 17.01 7.53
C ALA A 101 -2.98 16.05 6.62
N VAL A 102 -3.71 15.21 5.88
CA VAL A 102 -3.15 14.23 4.95
C VAL A 102 -3.50 14.55 3.50
N ILE A 103 -2.51 14.44 2.63
CA ILE A 103 -2.64 14.58 1.18
C ILE A 103 -2.28 13.23 0.53
N TYR A 104 -3.12 12.75 -0.38
CA TYR A 104 -2.88 11.57 -1.20
C TYR A 104 -2.59 11.98 -2.64
N ALA A 105 -1.37 11.74 -3.10
CA ALA A 105 -0.96 11.98 -4.47
C ALA A 105 -1.32 10.78 -5.35
N VAL A 106 -2.38 10.89 -6.14
CA VAL A 106 -2.92 9.77 -6.94
C VAL A 106 -2.80 10.06 -8.43
N GLY A 107 -2.84 9.03 -9.27
CA GLY A 107 -2.83 9.24 -10.72
C GLY A 107 -4.12 9.93 -11.19
N GLU A 108 -4.03 10.71 -12.25
CA GLU A 108 -5.16 11.50 -12.79
C GLU A 108 -6.42 10.65 -13.04
N LYS A 109 -6.25 9.46 -13.63
CA LYS A 109 -7.34 8.51 -13.87
C LYS A 109 -8.06 8.00 -12.61
N ASP A 110 -7.43 8.07 -11.44
CA ASP A 110 -8.10 7.71 -10.19
C ASP A 110 -9.02 8.86 -9.70
N MET A 111 -8.87 10.08 -10.23
CA MET A 111 -9.65 11.28 -9.88
C MET A 111 -10.65 11.69 -10.95
N ILE A 112 -10.35 11.50 -12.23
CA ILE A 112 -11.14 12.03 -13.35
C ILE A 112 -11.74 10.88 -14.19
N GLY A 113 -12.95 11.10 -14.71
CA GLY A 113 -13.61 10.21 -15.67
C GLY A 113 -14.64 9.25 -15.05
N LYS A 114 -15.28 8.45 -15.90
CA LYS A 114 -16.37 7.53 -15.51
C LYS A 114 -15.92 6.47 -14.50
N ASP A 115 -14.66 6.04 -14.62
CA ASP A 115 -14.04 5.00 -13.78
C ASP A 115 -13.20 5.58 -12.62
N ALA A 116 -13.34 6.88 -12.34
CA ALA A 116 -12.64 7.53 -11.23
C ALA A 116 -12.93 6.80 -9.91
N ARG A 117 -11.85 6.49 -9.20
CA ARG A 117 -11.91 5.82 -7.89
C ARG A 117 -12.40 6.78 -6.81
N PHE A 118 -11.97 8.03 -6.87
CA PHE A 118 -12.32 9.05 -5.92
C PHE A 118 -13.40 9.94 -6.50
N LYS A 119 -14.41 10.23 -5.68
CA LYS A 119 -15.53 11.11 -6.03
C LYS A 119 -15.71 12.16 -4.91
N PRO A 120 -14.79 13.14 -4.80
CA PRO A 120 -14.96 14.25 -3.87
C PRO A 120 -16.27 14.99 -4.16
N GLY A 121 -16.95 15.46 -3.11
CA GLY A 121 -18.19 16.21 -3.22
C GLY A 121 -19.04 16.05 -1.99
N LEU A 122 -20.36 15.95 -2.18
CA LEU A 122 -21.32 15.75 -1.10
C LEU A 122 -21.82 14.30 -1.09
N THR A 123 -21.96 13.76 0.12
CA THR A 123 -22.70 12.53 0.37
C THR A 123 -24.20 12.75 0.09
N LYS A 124 -24.97 11.67 -0.01
CA LYS A 124 -26.44 11.73 -0.14
C LYS A 124 -27.14 12.53 0.98
N LYS A 125 -26.45 12.76 2.11
CA LYS A 125 -26.95 13.51 3.27
C LYS A 125 -26.46 14.97 3.30
N GLY A 126 -25.89 15.47 2.21
CA GLY A 126 -25.40 16.85 2.09
C GLY A 126 -24.08 17.13 2.83
N LYS A 127 -23.47 16.15 3.50
CA LYS A 127 -22.16 16.32 4.16
C LYS A 127 -21.02 16.12 3.16
N PRO A 128 -19.91 16.88 3.26
CA PRO A 128 -18.72 16.63 2.44
C PRO A 128 -18.21 15.19 2.60
N THR A 129 -17.75 14.59 1.50
CA THR A 129 -17.08 13.29 1.51
C THR A 129 -15.78 13.34 2.29
N TYR A 130 -15.26 12.19 2.72
CA TYR A 130 -13.94 12.15 3.38
C TYR A 130 -12.86 12.73 2.47
N TYR A 131 -12.81 12.28 1.22
CA TYR A 131 -11.85 12.81 0.25
C TYR A 131 -12.32 14.15 -0.31
N GLN A 132 -11.41 15.11 -0.34
CA GLN A 132 -11.57 16.46 -0.87
C GLN A 132 -10.42 16.78 -1.84
N TYR A 133 -10.58 17.76 -2.71
CA TYR A 133 -9.46 18.26 -3.52
C TYR A 133 -8.53 19.11 -2.66
N TYR A 134 -7.21 18.92 -2.79
CA TYR A 134 -6.25 19.78 -2.09
C TYR A 134 -6.28 21.21 -2.64
N GLU A 135 -6.33 21.33 -3.96
CA GLU A 135 -6.52 22.61 -4.65
C GLU A 135 -7.85 23.25 -4.22
N GLY A 136 -7.81 24.54 -3.89
CA GLY A 136 -8.95 25.28 -3.32
C GLY A 136 -9.17 25.09 -1.82
N ASN A 137 -8.53 24.10 -1.17
CA ASN A 137 -8.65 23.88 0.29
C ASN A 137 -7.36 24.22 1.07
N GLN A 138 -6.31 24.70 0.41
CA GLN A 138 -4.99 24.95 1.01
C GLN A 138 -5.03 25.87 2.25
N GLY A 139 -5.93 26.84 2.28
CA GLY A 139 -6.11 27.75 3.42
C GLY A 139 -7.09 27.26 4.49
N ASN A 140 -7.75 26.12 4.29
CA ASN A 140 -8.78 25.59 5.18
C ASN A 140 -8.73 24.06 5.26
N LEU A 141 -7.54 23.54 5.56
CA LEU A 141 -7.34 22.11 5.74
C LEU A 141 -7.92 21.67 7.09
N ALA A 142 -8.53 20.50 7.11
CA ALA A 142 -9.02 19.82 8.30
C ALA A 142 -8.12 18.62 8.63
N SER A 143 -8.24 18.12 9.86
CA SER A 143 -7.39 17.02 10.30
C SER A 143 -7.67 15.74 9.52
N TYR A 144 -6.70 14.82 9.49
CA TYR A 144 -6.81 13.56 8.75
C TYR A 144 -7.92 12.64 9.29
N LYS A 145 -8.46 12.90 10.49
CA LYS A 145 -9.63 12.22 11.03
C LYS A 145 -10.92 12.66 10.35
N GLN A 146 -10.97 13.90 9.87
CA GLN A 146 -12.13 14.48 9.21
C GLN A 146 -12.05 14.37 7.69
N HIS A 147 -10.94 14.79 7.08
CA HIS A 147 -10.77 14.81 5.63
C HIS A 147 -9.40 14.28 5.20
N GLY A 148 -9.36 13.73 3.98
CA GLY A 148 -8.13 13.46 3.25
C GLY A 148 -8.14 14.22 1.94
N TYR A 149 -7.03 14.87 1.59
CA TYR A 149 -6.96 15.73 0.42
C TYR A 149 -6.32 14.98 -0.75
N LEU A 150 -6.79 15.20 -1.97
CA LEU A 150 -6.28 14.57 -3.18
C LEU A 150 -5.54 15.58 -4.04
N VAL A 151 -4.41 15.14 -4.57
CA VAL A 151 -3.65 15.86 -5.60
C VAL A 151 -3.31 14.88 -6.72
N VAL A 152 -3.29 15.37 -7.96
CA VAL A 152 -2.81 14.59 -9.09
C VAL A 152 -1.29 14.49 -9.00
N ALA A 153 -0.76 13.28 -8.93
CA ALA A 153 0.68 13.04 -8.98
C ALA A 153 1.21 13.41 -10.37
N PRO A 154 2.38 14.08 -10.48
CA PRO A 154 2.98 14.41 -11.78
C PRO A 154 3.14 13.17 -12.66
N HIS A 155 2.66 13.28 -13.91
CA HIS A 155 2.89 12.26 -14.93
C HIS A 155 4.31 12.42 -15.47
N VAL A 156 5.12 11.36 -15.34
CA VAL A 156 6.51 11.33 -15.81
C VAL A 156 6.60 10.28 -16.90
N GLU A 157 6.68 10.73 -18.13
CA GLU A 157 6.85 9.86 -19.29
C GLU A 157 8.34 9.49 -19.43
N ILE A 158 8.65 8.20 -19.38
CA ILE A 158 9.97 7.67 -19.71
C ILE A 158 9.76 6.52 -20.67
N ASN A 159 10.31 6.60 -21.87
CA ASN A 159 10.16 5.56 -22.87
C ASN A 159 11.27 4.52 -22.76
N ILE A 160 10.89 3.24 -22.78
CA ILE A 160 11.82 2.13 -22.92
C ILE A 160 11.97 1.83 -24.41
N PRO A 161 13.20 1.85 -24.97
CA PRO A 161 13.43 1.52 -26.38
C PRO A 161 12.77 0.19 -26.76
N GLY A 162 11.96 0.21 -27.83
CA GLY A 162 11.28 -0.97 -28.37
C GLY A 162 10.06 -1.48 -27.58
N ILE A 163 9.66 -0.83 -26.47
CA ILE A 163 8.48 -1.21 -25.67
C ILE A 163 7.46 -0.07 -25.56
N GLY A 164 7.92 1.18 -25.47
CA GLY A 164 7.09 2.36 -25.25
C GLY A 164 7.13 2.84 -23.81
N GLU A 165 6.07 3.51 -23.37
CA GLU A 165 6.02 4.17 -22.05
C GLU A 165 6.27 3.17 -20.91
N MET A 166 7.20 3.54 -20.02
CA MET A 166 7.55 2.77 -18.85
C MET A 166 6.33 2.62 -17.94
N SER A 167 5.81 1.40 -17.89
CA SER A 167 4.75 1.00 -16.98
C SER A 167 5.15 -0.23 -16.17
N GLY A 168 4.43 -0.52 -15.09
CA GLY A 168 4.66 -1.76 -14.36
C GLY A 168 4.51 -3.01 -15.23
N THR A 169 3.69 -2.98 -16.29
CA THR A 169 3.57 -4.10 -17.23
C THR A 169 4.80 -4.20 -18.14
N ALA A 170 5.19 -3.09 -18.76
CA ALA A 170 6.38 -3.00 -19.60
C ALA A 170 7.65 -3.45 -18.86
N LEU A 171 7.86 -2.94 -17.63
CA LEU A 171 9.00 -3.31 -16.80
C LEU A 171 9.01 -4.81 -16.47
N ARG A 172 7.88 -5.40 -16.07
CA ARG A 172 7.87 -6.85 -15.79
C ARG A 172 8.17 -7.69 -17.02
N GLN A 173 7.73 -7.26 -18.21
CA GLN A 173 8.06 -7.96 -19.45
C GLN A 173 9.55 -7.86 -19.75
N LEU A 174 10.09 -6.65 -19.79
CA LEU A 174 11.51 -6.41 -20.09
C LEU A 174 12.45 -7.07 -19.08
N LEU A 175 12.26 -6.80 -17.79
CA LEU A 175 13.16 -7.25 -16.73
C LEU A 175 13.12 -8.77 -16.51
N SER A 176 12.19 -9.48 -17.16
CA SER A 176 12.20 -10.95 -17.16
C SER A 176 13.28 -11.55 -18.05
N THR A 177 13.72 -10.80 -19.07
CA THR A 177 14.67 -11.25 -20.11
C THR A 177 15.88 -10.34 -20.30
N ALA A 178 15.86 -9.12 -19.76
CA ALA A 178 16.96 -8.16 -19.87
C ALA A 178 18.30 -8.73 -19.39
N ASP A 179 19.37 -8.39 -20.11
CA ASP A 179 20.74 -8.50 -19.61
C ASP A 179 21.02 -7.42 -18.55
N GLU A 180 22.23 -7.45 -18.00
CA GLU A 180 22.64 -6.58 -16.90
C GLU A 180 22.70 -5.11 -17.34
N GLU A 181 23.19 -4.84 -18.54
CA GLU A 181 23.31 -3.49 -19.11
C GLU A 181 21.94 -2.87 -19.37
N THR A 182 21.03 -3.61 -20.01
CA THR A 182 19.66 -3.17 -20.25
C THR A 182 18.92 -2.95 -18.93
N PHE A 183 19.12 -3.84 -17.95
CA PHE A 183 18.55 -3.67 -16.61
C PHE A 183 19.03 -2.36 -15.99
N ALA A 184 20.35 -2.12 -16.00
CA ALA A 184 20.97 -0.94 -15.41
C ALA A 184 20.47 0.35 -16.06
N SER A 185 20.41 0.38 -17.39
CA SER A 185 19.93 1.52 -18.17
C SER A 185 18.48 1.86 -17.85
N VAL A 186 17.59 0.85 -17.83
CA VAL A 186 16.14 1.05 -17.64
C VAL A 186 15.77 1.37 -16.19
N MET A 187 16.46 0.75 -15.23
CA MET A 187 16.22 1.00 -13.81
C MET A 187 16.99 2.23 -13.29
N GLY A 188 18.03 2.68 -14.00
CA GLY A 188 18.93 3.74 -13.54
C GLY A 188 19.84 3.31 -12.37
N PHE A 189 19.97 2.01 -12.12
CA PHE A 189 20.87 1.41 -11.15
C PHE A 189 21.10 -0.07 -11.48
N TYR A 190 22.18 -0.64 -10.97
CA TYR A 190 22.42 -2.08 -11.00
C TYR A 190 22.68 -2.62 -9.59
N ASP A 191 21.98 -3.70 -9.24
CA ASP A 191 22.25 -4.51 -8.05
C ASP A 191 22.03 -5.99 -8.43
N PRO A 192 23.03 -6.87 -8.23
CA PRO A 192 22.97 -8.25 -8.71
C PRO A 192 21.86 -9.06 -8.03
N ASN A 193 21.53 -8.78 -6.76
CA ASN A 193 20.47 -9.48 -6.04
C ASN A 193 19.09 -9.06 -6.55
N ILE A 194 18.89 -7.76 -6.79
CA ILE A 194 17.66 -7.23 -7.36
C ILE A 194 17.48 -7.72 -8.80
N TYR A 195 18.56 -7.71 -9.61
CA TYR A 195 18.56 -8.25 -10.96
C TYR A 195 18.09 -9.71 -11.01
N ALA A 196 18.75 -10.59 -10.23
CA ALA A 196 18.40 -12.00 -10.14
C ALA A 196 16.96 -12.22 -9.64
N MET A 197 16.53 -11.46 -8.62
CA MET A 197 15.17 -11.51 -8.09
C MET A 197 14.13 -11.13 -9.15
N CYS A 198 14.33 -10.03 -9.87
CA CYS A 198 13.41 -9.56 -10.91
C CYS A 198 13.27 -10.61 -12.02
N ARG A 199 14.38 -11.16 -12.52
CA ARG A 199 14.35 -12.22 -13.54
C ARG A 199 13.60 -13.45 -13.06
N GLU A 200 13.86 -13.91 -11.83
CA GLU A 200 13.13 -15.06 -11.29
C GLU A 200 11.63 -14.74 -11.22
N LYS A 201 11.25 -13.64 -10.56
CA LYS A 201 9.86 -13.32 -10.20
C LYS A 201 8.98 -12.99 -11.40
N PHE A 202 9.55 -12.36 -12.43
CA PHE A 202 8.80 -11.95 -13.61
C PHE A 202 8.76 -13.04 -14.68
N SER A 203 9.63 -14.05 -14.61
CA SER A 203 9.56 -15.22 -15.49
C SER A 203 8.29 -16.07 -15.27
N ALA A 204 7.87 -16.79 -16.31
CA ALA A 204 6.79 -17.77 -16.23
C ALA A 204 7.09 -18.90 -15.21
N ALA A 205 8.36 -19.27 -15.03
CA ALA A 205 8.79 -20.24 -14.04
C ALA A 205 8.60 -19.72 -12.60
N GLY A 206 8.99 -18.47 -12.32
CA GLY A 206 8.76 -17.82 -11.04
C GLY A 206 7.28 -17.70 -10.70
N ALA A 207 6.46 -17.30 -11.67
CA ALA A 207 5.02 -17.25 -11.51
C ALA A 207 4.43 -18.61 -11.09
N ARG A 208 4.91 -19.73 -11.67
CA ARG A 208 4.52 -21.10 -11.27
C ARG A 208 4.98 -21.45 -9.86
N LYS A 209 6.24 -21.16 -9.49
CA LYS A 209 6.80 -21.42 -8.15
C LYS A 209 5.98 -20.71 -7.05
N ILE A 210 5.68 -19.42 -7.23
CA ILE A 210 4.89 -18.62 -6.28
C ILE A 210 3.47 -19.19 -6.14
N LYS A 211 2.80 -19.55 -7.25
CA LYS A 211 1.47 -20.20 -7.22
C LYS A 211 1.51 -21.50 -6.41
N ARG A 212 2.55 -22.34 -6.58
CA ARG A 212 2.74 -23.58 -5.80
C ARG A 212 2.94 -23.30 -4.31
N LYS A 213 3.82 -22.35 -3.94
CA LYS A 213 4.04 -21.94 -2.54
C LYS A 213 2.74 -21.46 -1.87
N ARG A 214 1.95 -20.60 -2.53
CA ARG A 214 0.63 -20.15 -2.04
C ARG A 214 -0.36 -21.31 -1.83
N LYS A 215 -0.46 -22.24 -2.79
CA LYS A 215 -1.33 -23.42 -2.66
C LYS A 215 -0.93 -24.27 -1.43
N LYS A 216 0.36 -24.49 -1.20
CA LYS A 216 0.87 -25.21 -0.01
C LYS A 216 0.54 -24.47 1.30
N SER A 217 0.77 -23.16 1.36
CA SER A 217 0.45 -22.33 2.55
C SER A 217 -1.06 -22.36 2.88
N LYS A 218 -1.93 -22.16 1.87
CA LYS A 218 -3.39 -22.27 2.06
C LYS A 218 -3.82 -23.64 2.56
N LYS A 219 -3.23 -24.73 2.04
CA LYS A 219 -3.50 -26.09 2.54
C LYS A 219 -3.06 -26.25 4.01
N LYS A 220 -1.90 -25.72 4.41
CA LYS A 220 -1.42 -25.75 5.79
C LYS A 220 -2.35 -24.96 6.73
N SER A 221 -2.73 -23.74 6.37
CA SER A 221 -3.66 -22.91 7.13
C SER A 221 -5.04 -23.58 7.30
N LYS A 222 -5.59 -24.21 6.23
CA LYS A 222 -6.83 -25.00 6.32
C LYS A 222 -6.72 -26.23 7.23
N LYS A 223 -5.57 -26.91 7.25
CA LYS A 223 -5.34 -28.04 8.16
C LYS A 223 -5.27 -27.58 9.61
N ILE A 224 -4.60 -26.46 9.88
CA ILE A 224 -4.50 -25.86 11.21
C ILE A 224 -5.90 -25.46 11.70
N SER A 225 -6.68 -24.71 10.90
CA SER A 225 -8.03 -24.29 11.31
C SER A 225 -8.99 -25.47 11.53
N LYS A 226 -8.87 -26.55 10.74
CA LYS A 226 -9.60 -27.79 11.01
C LYS A 226 -9.21 -28.43 12.34
N ARG A 227 -7.92 -28.50 12.68
CA ARG A 227 -7.46 -29.04 13.98
C ARG A 227 -7.97 -28.20 15.16
N TYR A 228 -7.90 -26.87 15.07
CA TYR A 228 -8.45 -25.98 16.11
C TYR A 228 -9.96 -26.19 16.32
N LYS A 229 -10.74 -26.31 15.24
CA LYS A 229 -12.19 -26.62 15.34
C LYS A 229 -12.48 -27.99 15.94
N ILE A 230 -11.60 -28.98 15.74
CA ILE A 230 -11.73 -30.30 16.36
C ILE A 230 -11.39 -30.23 17.85
N SER A 231 -10.33 -29.50 18.24
CA SER A 231 -9.95 -29.34 19.64
C SER A 231 -10.97 -28.56 20.47
N GLU A 232 -11.61 -27.52 19.93
CA GLU A 232 -12.70 -26.80 20.61
C GLU A 232 -13.94 -27.69 20.82
N LYS A 233 -14.26 -28.54 19.83
CA LYS A 233 -15.37 -29.50 19.96
C LYS A 233 -15.09 -30.60 20.99
N SER A 234 -13.84 -31.06 21.12
CA SER A 234 -13.47 -32.08 22.11
C SER A 234 -13.31 -31.50 23.52
N SER A 235 -12.79 -30.28 23.69
CA SER A 235 -12.73 -29.60 24.99
C SER A 235 -14.13 -29.22 25.51
N GLY A 236 -15.01 -28.72 24.64
CA GLY A 236 -16.41 -28.43 24.99
C GLY A 236 -17.22 -29.69 25.39
N LYS A 237 -16.92 -30.85 24.79
CA LYS A 237 -17.49 -32.15 25.20
C LYS A 237 -16.93 -32.65 26.54
N ARG A 238 -15.65 -32.43 26.83
CA ARG A 238 -15.02 -32.76 28.13
C ARG A 238 -15.59 -31.92 29.28
N PHE A 239 -15.80 -30.62 29.05
CA PHE A 239 -16.38 -29.71 30.03
C PHE A 239 -17.84 -30.08 30.38
N LYS A 240 -18.64 -30.47 29.37
CA LYS A 240 -20.01 -30.96 29.58
C LYS A 240 -20.07 -32.32 30.29
N ARG A 241 -19.09 -33.22 30.07
CA ARG A 241 -19.01 -34.50 30.79
C ARG A 241 -18.66 -34.30 32.27
N ASN A 242 -17.68 -33.46 32.59
CA ASN A 242 -17.26 -33.21 33.98
C ASN A 242 -18.34 -32.52 34.83
N ASN A 243 -19.18 -31.66 34.22
CA ASN A 243 -20.32 -31.06 34.92
C ASN A 243 -21.49 -32.04 35.13
N LYS A 244 -21.57 -33.13 34.35
CA LYS A 244 -22.60 -34.17 34.52
C LYS A 244 -22.23 -35.14 35.66
N THR A 245 -20.96 -35.50 35.79
CA THR A 245 -20.48 -36.36 36.90
C THR A 245 -20.52 -35.65 38.25
N LYS A 246 -20.26 -34.33 38.32
CA LYS A 246 -20.40 -33.57 39.59
C LYS A 246 -21.85 -33.46 40.11
N LYS A 247 -22.86 -33.62 39.24
CA LYS A 247 -24.28 -33.61 39.66
C LYS A 247 -24.80 -34.96 40.16
N LEU A 248 -24.05 -36.05 39.96
CA LEU A 248 -24.47 -37.41 40.34
C LEU A 248 -23.91 -37.86 41.70
N ASN A 249 -22.98 -37.12 42.31
CA ASN A 249 -22.38 -37.44 43.61
C ASN A 249 -22.91 -36.56 44.76
N ASN A 250 -24.05 -35.90 44.58
CA ASN A 250 -24.70 -35.04 45.58
C ASN A 250 -26.15 -35.51 45.84
N GLN A 251 -26.32 -36.82 46.05
CA GLN A 251 -27.50 -37.45 46.64
C GLN A 251 -27.04 -38.41 47.72
#